data_AF-Q7RMD8-F1
#
_entry.id   AF-Q7RMD8-F1
#
_cell.length_a   1.000
_cell.length_b   1.000
_cell.length_c   1.000
_cell.angle_alpha   90.00
_cell.angle_beta   90.00
_cell.angle_gamma   90.00
#
_symmetry.space_group_name_H-M   'P 1'
#
loop_
_entity.id
_entity.type
_entity.pdbx_description
1 polymer ?
#
loop_
_entity_poly.entity_id
_entity_poly.type
_entity_poly.pdbx_seq_one_letter_code
_entity_poly.pdbx_strand_id
1 'polypeptide(L)'
;MDQNYYDVKGLIKFIFKNKRQINFYDLDMQISNKILFPLKFKFVPYEKLLSAYSTKCYEMAVKCSRVYNGFPLIKISYRMQDMLRKNIEIRLPIAINKFMKKTKITREIFDKFWNNENFNTNKEEKIITKDDNMNNDMLIERACLLRLVLYMLCPYILYINI
;
A
#
# COMPACT_ATOMS: atom_id res chain seq x y z
N MET A 1 7.23 5.54 -7.96
CA MET A 1 6.77 5.74 -6.57
C MET A 1 7.70 4.93 -5.72
N ASP A 2 8.43 5.59 -4.82
CA ASP A 2 9.34 4.90 -3.92
C ASP A 2 8.69 4.79 -2.54
N GLN A 3 8.82 3.65 -1.89
CA GLN A 3 8.16 3.37 -0.61
C GLN A 3 9.10 2.62 0.33
N ASN A 4 9.41 3.25 1.45
CA ASN A 4 10.28 2.66 2.48
C ASN A 4 9.45 2.40 3.74
N TYR A 5 9.45 1.16 4.22
CA TYR A 5 8.68 0.74 5.40
C TYR A 5 9.62 0.27 6.51
N TYR A 6 9.31 0.69 7.73
CA TYR A 6 10.02 0.37 8.96
C TYR A 6 8.98 -0.01 10.00
N ASP A 7 8.74 -1.33 10.13
CA ASP A 7 7.74 -1.89 11.03
C ASP A 7 6.34 -1.29 10.72
N VAL A 8 5.68 -0.69 11.71
CA VAL A 8 4.35 -0.08 11.53
C VAL A 8 4.38 1.30 10.86
N LYS A 9 5.53 1.79 10.44
CA LYS A 9 5.69 3.12 9.79
C LYS A 9 6.17 2.97 8.35
N GLY A 10 5.85 3.94 7.52
CA GLY A 10 6.38 4.04 6.17
C GLY A 10 6.54 5.49 5.71
N LEU A 11 7.43 5.70 4.75
CA LEU A 11 7.62 6.94 4.03
C LEU A 11 7.41 6.67 2.54
N ILE A 12 6.50 7.45 1.94
CA ILE A 12 6.07 7.28 0.55
C ILE A 12 6.46 8.51 -0.23
N LYS A 13 7.20 8.31 -1.33
CA LYS A 13 7.62 9.36 -2.24
C LYS A 13 6.81 9.34 -3.52
N PHE A 14 6.19 10.47 -3.82
CA PHE A 14 5.47 10.73 -5.04
C PHE A 14 6.35 11.56 -5.98
N ILE A 15 6.41 11.17 -7.25
CA ILE A 15 7.12 11.92 -8.28
C ILE A 15 6.07 12.50 -9.22
N PHE A 16 5.93 13.82 -9.18
CA PHE A 16 5.01 14.57 -10.02
C PHE A 16 5.80 15.19 -11.16
N LYS A 17 5.51 14.76 -12.39
CA LYS A 17 6.08 15.35 -13.60
C LYS A 17 5.00 16.11 -14.34
N ASN A 18 5.14 17.43 -14.42
CA ASN A 18 4.36 18.24 -15.32
C ASN A 18 4.93 18.09 -16.74
N LYS A 19 4.16 17.51 -17.65
CA LYS A 19 4.57 17.33 -19.05
C LYS A 19 4.08 18.46 -19.96
N ARG A 20 3.36 19.45 -19.42
CA ARG A 20 2.76 20.55 -20.18
C ARG A 20 3.65 21.81 -20.12
N GLN A 21 3.43 22.70 -21.08
CA GLN A 21 4.01 24.05 -21.17
C GLN A 21 3.40 25.06 -20.19
N ILE A 22 2.41 24.63 -19.39
CA ILE A 22 1.69 25.49 -18.46
C ILE A 22 1.93 25.05 -17.02
N ASN A 23 1.89 26.00 -16.10
CA ASN A 23 2.01 25.73 -14.67
C ASN A 23 0.71 25.13 -14.12
N PHE A 24 0.84 24.29 -13.08
CA PHE A 24 -0.29 23.88 -12.24
C PHE A 24 -0.22 24.60 -10.89
N TYR A 25 -1.33 25.25 -10.52
CA TYR A 25 -1.45 26.04 -9.31
C TYR A 25 -2.32 25.32 -8.28
N ASP A 26 -2.26 25.78 -7.03
CA ASP A 26 -3.07 25.28 -5.93
C ASP A 26 -3.04 23.75 -5.81
N LEU A 27 -1.87 23.14 -6.04
CA LEU A 27 -1.69 21.71 -5.88
C LEU A 27 -2.05 21.33 -4.45
N ASP A 28 -2.97 20.39 -4.33
CA ASP A 28 -3.51 19.93 -3.06
C ASP A 28 -3.69 18.41 -3.11
N MET A 29 -3.10 17.73 -2.13
CA MET A 29 -3.12 16.28 -1.99
C MET A 29 -3.87 15.91 -0.72
N GLN A 30 -4.91 15.09 -0.88
CA GLN A 30 -5.76 14.65 0.23
C GLN A 30 -6.02 13.15 0.12
N ILE A 31 -6.11 12.47 1.27
CA ILE A 31 -6.59 11.09 1.30
C ILE A 31 -8.12 11.13 1.26
N SER A 32 -8.71 10.59 0.19
CA SER A 32 -10.16 10.65 -0.04
C SER A 32 -10.94 9.77 0.93
N ASN A 33 -10.38 8.63 1.31
CA ASN A 33 -11.09 7.62 2.10
C ASN A 33 -10.78 7.77 3.59
N LYS A 34 -11.37 8.78 4.23
CA LYS A 34 -11.14 9.10 5.65
C LYS A 34 -11.76 8.09 6.64
N ILE A 35 -12.73 7.27 6.20
CA ILE A 35 -13.65 6.56 7.12
C ILE A 35 -13.18 5.15 7.54
N LEU A 36 -12.19 4.52 6.90
CA LEU A 36 -12.01 3.07 7.07
C LEU A 36 -10.61 2.53 7.39
N PHE A 37 -9.64 3.38 7.71
CA PHE A 37 -8.27 2.87 7.86
C PHE A 37 -7.64 3.20 9.22
N PRO A 38 -7.12 2.20 9.95
CA PRO A 38 -6.15 2.40 11.02
C PRO A 38 -4.79 2.93 10.50
N LEU A 39 -4.78 3.56 9.32
CA LEU A 39 -3.64 4.25 8.73
C LEU A 39 -3.74 5.73 9.05
N LYS A 40 -2.69 6.28 9.65
CA LYS A 40 -2.51 7.71 9.85
C LYS A 40 -1.56 8.25 8.80
N PHE A 41 -1.99 9.27 8.06
CA PHE A 41 -1.20 9.92 7.02
C PHE A 41 -0.77 11.31 7.44
N LYS A 42 0.47 11.67 7.15
CA LYS A 42 0.98 13.03 7.33
C LYS A 42 1.80 13.42 6.10
N PHE A 43 1.31 14.39 5.35
CA PHE A 43 2.07 14.98 4.26
C PHE A 43 3.21 15.84 4.83
N VAL A 44 4.41 15.65 4.29
CA VAL A 44 5.51 16.60 4.49
C VAL A 44 5.15 17.89 3.74
N PRO A 45 5.48 19.08 4.25
CA PRO A 45 5.22 20.32 3.53
C PRO A 45 5.71 20.25 2.08
N TYR A 46 4.85 20.70 1.15
CA TYR A 46 5.13 20.66 -0.28
C TYR A 46 4.72 21.97 -0.96
N GLU A 47 5.38 22.28 -2.07
CA GLU A 47 5.05 23.43 -2.90
C GLU A 47 3.70 23.24 -3.60
N LYS A 48 2.87 24.27 -3.59
CA LYS A 48 1.55 24.26 -4.26
C LYS A 48 1.63 24.62 -5.75
N LEU A 49 2.80 24.99 -6.25
CA LEU A 49 3.06 25.31 -7.64
C LEU A 49 3.87 24.18 -8.29
N LEU A 50 3.38 23.64 -9.39
CA LEU A 50 4.14 22.71 -10.23
C LEU A 50 4.38 23.35 -11.61
N SER A 51 5.59 23.88 -11.80
CA SER A 51 5.96 24.62 -13.02
C SER A 51 5.89 23.77 -14.28
N ALA A 52 5.73 24.43 -15.44
CA ALA A 52 5.82 23.80 -16.75
C ALA A 52 7.08 22.95 -16.88
N TYR A 53 6.94 21.76 -17.47
CA TYR A 53 8.02 20.77 -17.66
C TYR A 53 8.82 20.35 -16.42
N SER A 54 8.40 20.74 -15.22
CA SER A 54 9.12 20.43 -13.99
C SER A 54 8.80 19.03 -13.47
N THR A 55 9.74 18.48 -12.70
CA THR A 55 9.53 17.27 -11.90
C THR A 55 9.79 17.60 -10.44
N LYS A 56 8.82 17.28 -9.56
CA LYS A 56 8.92 17.49 -8.12
C LYS A 56 8.70 16.17 -7.39
N CYS A 57 9.37 16.02 -6.26
CA CYS A 57 9.21 14.89 -5.36
C CYS A 57 8.54 15.36 -4.07
N TYR A 58 7.45 14.70 -3.70
CA TYR A 58 6.72 14.98 -2.46
C TYR A 58 6.67 13.74 -1.59
N GLU A 59 6.63 13.95 -0.28
CA GLU A 59 6.71 12.86 0.68
C GLU A 59 5.50 12.83 1.60
N MET A 60 5.08 11.62 1.96
CA MET A 60 4.02 11.37 2.91
C MET A 60 4.44 10.26 3.87
N ALA A 61 4.36 10.55 5.16
CA ALA A 61 4.52 9.55 6.20
C ALA A 61 3.18 8.81 6.41
N VAL A 62 3.26 7.49 6.57
CA VAL A 62 2.14 6.63 6.93
C VAL A 62 2.46 5.83 8.19
N LYS A 63 1.51 5.69 9.10
CA LYS A 63 1.60 4.81 10.26
C LYS A 63 0.38 3.89 10.31
N CYS A 64 0.63 2.59 10.33
CA CYS A 64 -0.38 1.57 10.56
C CYS A 64 -0.57 1.37 12.07
N SER A 65 -1.81 1.33 12.54
CA SER A 65 -2.12 1.10 13.97
C SER A 65 -2.84 -0.22 14.23
N ARG A 66 -3.51 -0.78 13.23
CA ARG A 66 -4.27 -2.03 13.27
C ARG A 66 -4.34 -2.66 11.88
N VAL A 67 -4.75 -3.92 11.81
CA VAL A 67 -5.02 -4.61 10.55
C VAL A 67 -6.15 -3.92 9.78
N TYR A 68 -6.03 -3.87 8.46
CA TYR A 68 -7.01 -3.24 7.58
C TYR A 68 -7.12 -3.96 6.26
N ASN A 69 -8.30 -3.84 5.65
CA ASN A 69 -8.59 -4.35 4.32
C ASN A 69 -8.92 -3.21 3.37
N GLY A 70 -8.26 -3.18 2.23
CA GLY A 70 -8.45 -2.22 1.16
C GLY A 70 -7.17 -1.43 0.87
N PHE A 71 -7.29 -0.48 -0.04
CA PHE A 71 -6.20 0.39 -0.44
C PHE A 71 -6.63 1.85 -0.28
N PRO A 72 -5.79 2.71 0.32
CA PRO A 72 -6.11 4.11 0.47
C PRO A 72 -6.18 4.80 -0.91
N LEU A 73 -7.07 5.77 -1.03
CA LEU A 73 -7.21 6.61 -2.22
C LEU A 73 -6.60 7.98 -1.96
N ILE A 74 -5.80 8.47 -2.89
CA ILE A 74 -5.31 9.85 -2.88
C ILE A 74 -6.03 10.64 -3.97
N LYS A 75 -6.57 11.79 -3.60
CA LYS A 75 -7.06 12.81 -4.51
C LYS A 75 -6.03 13.92 -4.61
N ILE A 76 -5.66 14.20 -5.85
CA ILE A 76 -4.77 15.28 -6.24
C ILE A 76 -5.63 16.31 -6.96
N SER A 77 -5.75 17.49 -6.38
CA SER A 77 -6.40 18.64 -6.97
C SER A 77 -5.36 19.65 -7.44
N TYR A 78 -5.61 20.31 -8.56
CA TYR A 78 -4.80 21.43 -9.05
C TYR A 78 -5.62 22.31 -9.98
N ARG A 79 -5.14 23.52 -10.27
CA ARG A 79 -5.71 24.44 -11.26
C ARG A 79 -4.76 24.64 -12.43
N MET A 80 -5.31 24.81 -13.62
CA MET A 80 -4.55 25.26 -14.80
C MET A 80 -4.75 26.78 -15.01
N GLN A 81 -4.21 27.34 -16.09
CA GLN A 81 -4.35 28.76 -16.44
C GLN A 81 -5.81 29.21 -16.61
N ASP A 82 -6.71 28.29 -16.97
CA ASP A 82 -8.15 28.49 -17.05
C ASP A 82 -8.83 28.64 -15.68
N MET A 83 -8.08 28.55 -14.58
CA MET A 83 -8.52 28.56 -13.18
C MET A 83 -9.50 27.43 -12.80
N LEU A 84 -9.75 26.49 -13.72
CA LEU A 84 -10.62 25.35 -13.48
C LEU A 84 -9.89 24.31 -12.62
N ARG A 85 -10.55 23.89 -11.53
CA ARG A 85 -10.01 22.86 -10.63
C ARG A 85 -10.15 21.50 -11.28
N LYS A 86 -9.02 20.84 -11.51
CA LYS A 86 -8.92 19.46 -11.99
C LYS A 86 -8.59 18.54 -10.84
N ASN A 87 -9.14 17.34 -10.89
CA ASN A 87 -8.97 16.33 -9.85
C ASN A 87 -8.52 15.02 -10.50
N ILE A 88 -7.57 14.37 -9.86
CA ILE A 88 -7.15 13.02 -10.19
C ILE A 88 -7.26 12.20 -8.91
N GLU A 89 -7.93 11.06 -8.97
CA GLU A 89 -8.01 10.13 -7.86
C GLU A 89 -7.29 8.84 -8.22
N ILE A 90 -6.41 8.38 -7.33
CA ILE A 90 -5.55 7.23 -7.57
C ILE A 90 -5.58 6.33 -6.34
N ARG A 91 -5.61 5.02 -6.58
CA ARG A 91 -5.42 4.02 -5.54
C ARG A 91 -3.94 3.89 -5.19
N LEU A 92 -3.61 4.11 -3.93
CA LEU A 92 -2.25 3.93 -3.43
C LEU A 92 -1.99 2.45 -3.13
N PRO A 93 -0.89 1.86 -3.64
CA PRO A 93 -0.53 0.47 -3.37
C PRO A 93 0.12 0.31 -1.98
N ILE A 94 -0.62 0.67 -0.92
CA ILE A 94 -0.25 0.52 0.48
C ILE A 94 -1.06 -0.64 1.05
N ALA A 95 -0.54 -1.86 0.94
CA ALA A 95 -1.15 -3.07 1.47
C ALA A 95 -0.66 -3.36 2.91
N ILE A 96 -1.47 -4.08 3.70
CA ILE A 96 -1.15 -4.41 5.10
C ILE A 96 0.18 -5.15 5.24
N ASN A 97 0.54 -6.00 4.27
CA ASN A 97 1.78 -6.77 4.26
C ASN A 97 3.05 -5.90 4.26
N LYS A 98 2.96 -4.62 3.85
CA LYS A 98 4.08 -3.67 3.90
C LYS A 98 4.47 -3.30 5.33
N PHE A 99 3.58 -3.49 6.30
CA PHE A 99 3.82 -3.22 7.71
C PHE A 99 4.13 -4.48 8.54
N MET A 100 4.27 -5.64 7.90
CA MET A 100 4.54 -6.91 8.59
C MET A 100 6.06 -7.11 8.77
N LYS A 101 6.45 -7.61 9.95
CA LYS A 101 7.84 -7.93 10.27
C LYS A 101 8.18 -9.35 9.84
N LYS A 102 9.24 -9.50 9.06
CA LYS A 102 9.81 -10.82 8.77
C LYS A 102 10.45 -11.37 10.04
N THR A 103 10.07 -12.59 10.42
CA THR A 103 10.67 -13.28 11.58
C THR A 103 10.99 -14.71 11.20
N LYS A 104 12.21 -15.15 11.53
CA LYS A 104 12.62 -16.54 11.39
C LYS A 104 12.23 -17.27 12.66
N ILE A 105 11.50 -18.38 12.51
CA ILE A 105 11.16 -19.27 13.62
C ILE A 105 11.66 -20.68 13.33
N THR A 106 11.84 -21.49 14.36
CA THR A 106 12.20 -22.91 14.20
C THR A 106 10.98 -23.73 13.79
N ARG A 107 11.23 -24.90 13.19
CA ARG A 107 10.18 -25.83 12.76
C ARG A 107 9.27 -26.25 13.92
N GLU A 108 9.83 -26.56 15.08
CA GLU A 108 9.06 -26.94 16.27
C GLU A 108 8.10 -25.84 16.74
N ILE A 109 8.54 -24.58 16.68
CA ILE A 109 7.71 -23.43 17.05
C ILE A 109 6.60 -23.26 16.01
N PHE A 110 6.92 -23.41 14.72
CA PHE A 110 5.92 -23.36 13.66
C PHE A 110 4.84 -24.42 13.83
N ASP A 111 5.22 -25.68 14.04
CA ASP A 111 4.28 -26.80 14.17
C ASP A 111 3.34 -26.60 15.37
N LYS A 112 3.84 -26.05 16.48
CA LYS A 112 3.01 -25.68 17.65
C LYS A 112 2.03 -24.55 17.34
N PHE A 113 2.43 -23.55 16.57
CA PHE A 113 1.53 -22.46 16.15
C PHE A 113 0.48 -22.94 15.15
N TRP A 114 0.89 -23.75 14.17
CA TRP A 114 0.03 -24.22 13.09
C TRP A 114 -1.05 -25.19 13.58
N ASN A 115 -0.71 -26.07 14.52
CA ASN A 115 -1.65 -27.05 15.09
C ASN A 115 -2.52 -26.49 16.23
N ASN A 116 -2.43 -25.18 16.52
CA ASN A 116 -3.24 -24.56 17.55
C ASN A 116 -4.71 -24.48 17.10
N GLU A 117 -5.64 -25.01 17.90
CA GLU A 117 -7.07 -25.04 17.55
C GLU A 117 -7.65 -23.64 17.29
N ASN A 118 -7.20 -22.63 18.03
CA ASN A 118 -7.63 -21.23 17.83
C ASN A 118 -7.17 -20.64 16.49
N PHE A 119 -6.06 -21.15 15.94
CA PHE A 119 -5.58 -20.79 14.61
C PHE A 119 -6.45 -21.44 13.54
N ASN A 120 -6.78 -22.72 13.71
CA ASN A 120 -7.61 -23.48 12.77
C ASN A 120 -9.02 -22.89 12.61
N THR A 121 -9.60 -22.30 13.66
CA THR A 121 -10.92 -21.63 13.58
C THR A 121 -10.92 -20.38 12.69
N ASN A 122 -9.76 -19.72 12.55
CA ASN A 122 -9.62 -18.47 11.79
C ASN A 122 -8.90 -18.68 10.44
N LYS A 123 -8.73 -19.93 10.02
CA LYS A 123 -8.05 -20.30 8.79
C LYS A 123 -8.92 -19.98 7.58
N GLU A 124 -8.45 -19.11 6.70
CA GLU A 124 -9.07 -18.89 5.39
C GLU A 124 -8.23 -19.57 4.31
N GLU A 125 -8.88 -20.40 3.48
CA GLU A 125 -8.26 -21.09 2.36
C GLU A 125 -8.88 -20.62 1.04
N LYS A 126 -8.05 -20.51 -0.01
CA LYS A 126 -8.52 -20.14 -1.34
C LYS A 126 -7.85 -21.03 -2.38
N ILE A 127 -8.67 -21.74 -3.15
CA ILE A 127 -8.21 -22.51 -4.30
C ILE A 127 -8.04 -21.55 -5.49
N ILE A 128 -6.88 -21.58 -6.12
CA ILE A 128 -6.56 -20.76 -7.29
C ILE A 128 -6.17 -21.70 -8.41
N THR A 129 -6.94 -21.66 -9.49
CA THR A 129 -6.67 -22.41 -10.71
C THR A 129 -5.49 -21.78 -11.44
N LYS A 130 -4.49 -22.59 -11.77
CA LYS A 130 -3.31 -22.20 -12.55
C LYS A 130 -3.70 -22.11 -14.02
N ASP A 131 -3.48 -20.95 -14.64
CA ASP A 131 -3.44 -20.85 -16.12
C ASP A 131 -2.12 -21.45 -16.63
N ASP A 132 -2.15 -22.09 -17.79
CA ASP A 132 -1.01 -22.82 -18.39
C ASP A 132 0.25 -21.95 -18.60
N ASN A 133 0.08 -20.64 -18.69
CA ASN A 133 1.16 -19.67 -18.91
C ASN A 133 1.70 -18.99 -17.63
N MET A 134 1.26 -19.42 -16.44
CA MET A 134 1.70 -18.79 -15.18
C MET A 134 2.82 -19.58 -14.48
N ASN A 135 3.97 -18.94 -14.30
CA ASN A 135 5.00 -19.43 -13.37
C ASN A 135 4.54 -19.30 -11.91
N ASN A 136 5.10 -20.14 -11.04
CA ASN A 136 4.69 -20.22 -9.63
C ASN A 136 4.81 -18.86 -8.90
N ASP A 137 5.83 -18.06 -9.21
CA ASP A 137 6.01 -16.72 -8.62
C ASP A 137 4.87 -15.76 -8.98
N MET A 138 4.45 -15.74 -10.26
CA MET A 138 3.33 -14.91 -10.71
C MET A 138 1.99 -15.39 -10.13
N LEU A 139 1.86 -16.70 -9.90
CA LEU A 139 0.66 -17.27 -9.29
C LEU A 139 0.52 -16.84 -7.82
N ILE A 140 1.63 -16.84 -7.07
CA ILE A 140 1.69 -16.35 -5.69
C ILE A 140 1.37 -14.85 -5.62
N GLU A 141 1.94 -14.04 -6.51
CA GLU A 141 1.61 -12.60 -6.56
C GLU A 141 0.12 -12.38 -6.84
N ARG A 142 -0.44 -13.07 -7.83
CA ARG A 142 -1.86 -12.94 -8.22
C ARG A 142 -2.80 -13.42 -7.11
N ALA A 143 -2.41 -14.48 -6.38
CA ALA A 143 -3.11 -14.98 -5.21
C ALA A 143 -3.25 -13.92 -4.11
N CYS A 144 -2.15 -13.25 -3.79
CA CYS A 144 -2.10 -12.21 -2.78
C CYS A 144 -2.75 -10.87 -3.22
N LEU A 145 -2.91 -10.64 -4.53
CA LEU A 145 -3.45 -9.39 -5.10
C LEU A 145 -4.98 -9.35 -5.26
N LEU A 146 -5.65 -10.49 -5.50
CA LEU A 146 -7.07 -10.51 -5.95
C LEU A 146 -8.13 -10.49 -4.83
N ARG A 147 -7.77 -10.76 -3.57
CA ARG A 147 -8.62 -10.53 -2.39
C ARG A 147 -7.70 -10.55 -1.18
N LEU A 148 -7.76 -9.51 -0.36
CA LEU A 148 -7.09 -9.34 0.92
C LEU A 148 -7.62 -10.35 1.95
N VAL A 149 -7.29 -11.61 1.72
CA VAL A 149 -7.48 -12.69 2.67
C VAL A 149 -6.15 -13.43 2.74
N LEU A 150 -5.26 -12.83 3.50
CA LEU A 150 -4.45 -13.58 4.45
C LEU A 150 -4.61 -12.82 5.76
N TYR A 151 -5.81 -12.92 6.35
CA TYR A 151 -5.84 -12.94 7.80
C TYR A 151 -5.12 -14.21 8.18
N MET A 152 -3.86 -14.07 8.59
CA MET A 152 -3.18 -14.92 9.58
C MET A 152 -1.72 -14.51 9.56
N LEU A 153 -1.43 -13.54 10.42
CA LEU A 153 -0.55 -13.78 11.55
C LEU A 153 -0.45 -12.46 12.31
N CYS A 154 -1.01 -12.46 13.52
CA CYS A 154 -0.30 -11.79 14.60
C CYS A 154 1.19 -12.21 14.49
N PRO A 155 2.14 -11.30 14.71
CA PRO A 155 2.85 -10.44 13.74
C PRO A 155 3.84 -11.11 12.75
N TYR A 156 3.68 -12.38 12.37
CA TYR A 156 4.76 -13.12 11.66
C TYR A 156 4.37 -13.60 10.26
N ILE A 157 4.88 -13.00 9.18
CA ILE A 157 4.91 -13.73 7.90
C ILE A 157 6.02 -14.79 7.99
N LEU A 158 5.65 -16.08 7.96
CA LEU A 158 6.57 -17.16 7.67
C LEU A 158 6.80 -17.25 6.16
N TYR A 159 8.03 -17.02 5.75
CA TYR A 159 8.54 -17.55 4.48
C TYR A 159 9.09 -18.95 4.79
N ILE A 160 8.41 -19.99 4.32
CA ILE A 160 8.95 -21.35 4.28
C ILE A 160 9.56 -21.51 2.88
N ASN A 161 10.89 -21.49 2.79
CA ASN A 161 11.55 -22.11 1.63
C ASN A 161 11.42 -23.62 1.84
N ILE A 162 10.66 -24.28 0.96
CA ILE A 162 10.77 -25.72 0.75
C ILE A 162 11.83 -25.93 -0.33
#